data_AF-A0A8B7E6T1-F1
#
_entry.id   AF-A0A8B7E6T1-F1
#
_cell.length_a   1.000
_cell.length_b   1.000
_cell.length_c   1.000
_cell.angle_alpha   90.00
_cell.angle_beta   90.00
_cell.angle_gamma   90.00
#
_symmetry.space_group_name_H-M   'P 1'
#
loop_
_entity.id
_entity.type
_entity.pdbx_description
1 polymer ?
#
loop_
_entity_poly.entity_id
_entity_poly.type
_entity_poly.pdbx_seq_one_letter_code
_entity_poly.pdbx_strand_id
1 'polypeptide(L)'
;MCNSSNAIEKCFGNSIEVAVCFVNHTYAAFWTAWSAWSSCNVSYGYGFFNRTRMCNSSNAIEQCFGNSTEVQECFVTKTHAGSMLNISFTATIQR
;
A
#
# COMPACT_ATOMS: atom_id res chain seq x y z
N MET A 1 -26.65 -13.46 41.48
CA MET A 1 -26.44 -14.44 42.57
C MET A 1 -27.45 -15.56 42.36
N CYS A 2 -27.02 -16.72 41.85
CA CYS A 2 -27.87 -17.90 41.80
C CYS A 2 -27.68 -18.67 43.11
N ASN A 3 -28.67 -18.66 44.00
CA ASN A 3 -28.67 -19.49 45.20
C ASN A 3 -29.29 -20.84 44.84
N SER A 4 -28.43 -21.83 44.58
CA SER A 4 -28.86 -23.18 44.23
C SER A 4 -29.18 -23.96 45.50
N SER A 5 -30.46 -24.18 45.78
CA SER A 5 -30.89 -25.13 46.80
C SER A 5 -31.85 -26.20 46.29
N ASN A 6 -31.89 -26.48 44.98
CA ASN A 6 -32.34 -27.75 44.39
C ASN A 6 -32.01 -27.78 42.88
N ALA A 7 -31.50 -28.91 42.39
CA ALA A 7 -31.16 -29.14 40.99
C ALA A 7 -32.43 -29.25 40.13
N ILE A 8 -32.36 -28.79 38.88
CA ILE A 8 -33.41 -28.76 37.82
C ILE A 8 -34.07 -27.37 37.59
N GLU A 9 -33.34 -26.27 37.79
CA GLU A 9 -33.53 -25.11 36.92
C GLU A 9 -32.20 -24.73 36.27
N LYS A 10 -32.07 -25.11 35.01
CA LYS A 10 -30.96 -24.72 34.16
C LYS A 10 -31.02 -23.20 34.02
N CYS A 11 -30.06 -22.49 34.61
CA CYS A 11 -29.96 -21.03 34.45
C CYS A 11 -29.97 -20.71 32.95
N PHE A 12 -31.08 -20.17 32.47
CA PHE A 12 -31.20 -19.71 31.09
C PHE A 12 -30.60 -18.31 31.03
N GLY A 13 -29.31 -18.28 30.75
CA GLY A 13 -28.55 -17.07 30.51
C GLY A 13 -27.26 -17.45 29.80
N ASN A 14 -26.86 -16.64 28.83
CA ASN A 14 -25.56 -16.82 28.20
C ASN A 14 -24.51 -16.38 29.23
N SER A 15 -23.62 -17.28 29.68
CA SER A 15 -22.55 -16.97 30.63
C SER A 15 -21.41 -16.15 30.00
N ILE A 16 -21.60 -15.75 28.75
CA ILE A 16 -20.61 -15.09 27.92
C ILE A 16 -21.24 -13.79 27.44
N GLU A 17 -20.68 -12.68 27.89
CA GLU A 17 -20.95 -11.36 27.35
C GLU A 17 -19.91 -11.09 26.25
N VAL A 18 -20.36 -11.08 24.99
CA VAL A 18 -19.49 -10.71 23.87
C VAL A 18 -19.62 -9.20 23.67
N ALA A 19 -18.64 -8.45 24.16
CA ALA A 19 -18.53 -7.02 23.88
C ALA A 19 -17.67 -6.83 22.62
N VAL A 20 -18.25 -6.23 21.58
CA VAL A 20 -17.49 -5.81 20.40
C VAL A 20 -16.73 -4.55 20.77
N CYS A 21 -15.40 -4.65 20.88
CA CYS A 21 -14.55 -3.48 20.94
C CYS A 21 -14.43 -2.91 19.52
N PHE A 22 -15.09 -1.79 19.26
CA PHE A 22 -14.81 -0.99 18.07
C PHE A 22 -13.46 -0.31 18.29
N VAL A 23 -12.39 -1.02 17.93
CA VAL A 23 -11.08 -0.38 17.79
C VAL A 23 -11.24 0.59 16.63
N ASN A 24 -11.33 1.88 16.92
CA ASN A 24 -11.32 2.91 15.89
C ASN A 24 -9.89 2.93 15.32
N HIS A 25 -9.62 2.01 14.39
CA HIS A 25 -8.36 1.92 13.67
C HIS A 25 -8.31 3.11 12.71
N THR A 26 -7.95 4.27 13.24
CA THR A 26 -7.57 5.45 12.46
C THR A 26 -6.18 5.29 11.83
N TYR A 27 -5.64 4.07 11.80
CA TYR A 27 -4.39 3.71 11.13
C TYR A 27 -4.74 3.13 9.76
N ALA A 28 -5.25 3.97 8.86
CA ALA A 28 -5.34 3.60 7.46
C ALA A 28 -3.93 3.50 6.88
N ALA A 29 -3.61 2.42 6.15
CA ALA A 29 -2.35 2.34 5.44
C ALA A 29 -2.30 3.39 4.33
N PHE A 30 -1.19 4.13 4.24
CA PHE A 30 -1.01 5.17 3.24
C PHE A 30 0.31 5.02 2.51
N TRP A 31 0.32 5.42 1.24
CA TRP A 31 1.53 5.50 0.46
C TRP A 31 2.37 6.69 0.89
N THR A 32 3.68 6.49 1.04
CA THR A 32 4.62 7.61 1.08
C THR A 32 4.63 8.32 -0.26
N ALA A 33 5.22 9.52 -0.28
CA ALA A 33 5.60 10.15 -1.53
C ALA A 33 6.44 9.19 -2.38
N TRP A 34 6.29 9.29 -3.70
CA TRP A 34 7.15 8.60 -4.64
C TRP A 34 8.59 9.09 -4.51
N SER A 35 9.54 8.18 -4.67
CA SER A 35 10.94 8.52 -4.87
C SER A 35 11.13 9.24 -6.20
N ALA A 36 12.28 9.91 -6.35
CA ALA A 36 12.69 10.44 -7.63
C ALA A 36 12.83 9.31 -8.65
N TRP A 37 12.53 9.60 -9.92
CA TRP A 37 12.79 8.68 -11.01
C TRP A 37 14.28 8.34 -11.08
N SER A 38 14.59 7.06 -11.32
CA SER A 38 15.94 6.62 -11.63
C SER A 38 16.44 7.27 -12.92
N SER A 39 17.76 7.27 -13.12
CA SER A 39 18.30 7.52 -14.45
C SER A 39 17.79 6.45 -15.43
N CYS A 40 17.67 6.83 -16.70
CA CYS A 40 17.40 5.87 -17.76
C CYS A 40 18.49 4.78 -17.73
N ASN A 41 18.10 3.51 -17.82
CA ASN A 41 19.04 2.39 -17.79
C ASN A 41 19.98 2.37 -19.01
N VAL A 42 19.66 3.13 -20.05
CA VAL A 42 20.51 3.26 -21.24
C VAL A 42 21.13 4.65 -21.32
N SER A 43 22.35 4.70 -21.82
CA SER A 43 23.04 5.95 -22.12
C SER A 43 22.64 6.53 -23.48
N TYR A 44 21.97 5.75 -24.33
CA TYR A 44 21.47 6.17 -25.64
C TYR A 44 20.37 5.23 -26.15
N GLY A 45 19.41 5.77 -26.87
CA GLY A 45 18.29 5.04 -27.43
C GLY A 45 17.16 4.83 -26.42
N TYR A 46 16.37 3.80 -26.66
CA TYR A 46 15.23 3.44 -25.81
C TYR A 46 15.68 2.67 -24.57
N GLY A 47 15.13 3.03 -23.41
CA GLY A 47 15.30 2.30 -22.18
C GLY A 47 14.16 2.57 -21.20
N PHE A 48 14.43 2.32 -19.92
CA PHE A 48 13.45 2.47 -18.86
C PHE A 48 14.04 3.20 -17.67
N PHE A 49 13.19 3.94 -16.96
CA PHE A 49 13.45 4.46 -15.63
C PHE A 49 12.32 4.03 -14.70
N ASN A 50 12.61 3.95 -13.40
CA ASN A 50 11.66 3.49 -12.40
C ASN A 50 11.63 4.42 -11.20
N ARG A 51 10.53 4.38 -10.45
CA ARG A 51 10.41 5.01 -9.14
C ARG A 51 9.69 4.06 -8.19
N THR A 52 9.86 4.31 -6.91
CA THR A 52 9.36 3.46 -5.84
C THR A 52 8.70 4.30 -4.76
N ARG A 53 7.71 3.73 -4.08
CA ARG A 53 7.07 4.31 -2.89
C ARG A 53 6.92 3.23 -1.85
N MET A 54 6.89 3.61 -0.58
CA MET A 54 6.72 2.69 0.53
C MET A 54 5.28 2.78 1.04
N CYS A 55 4.71 1.64 1.42
CA CYS A 55 3.43 1.61 2.13
C CYS A 55 3.72 1.76 3.62
N ASN A 56 3.24 2.83 4.23
CA ASN A 56 3.27 2.98 5.67
C ASN A 56 1.98 2.38 6.25
N SER A 57 2.10 1.19 6.82
CA SER A 57 1.00 0.42 7.41
C SER A 57 1.19 0.19 8.91
N SER A 58 1.89 1.08 9.60
CA SER A 58 2.17 0.91 11.03
C SER A 58 0.85 0.86 11.83
N ASN A 59 0.50 -0.36 12.27
CA ASN A 59 -0.74 -0.74 12.95
C ASN A 59 -2.03 -0.74 12.08
N ALA A 60 -1.89 -0.64 10.76
CA ALA A 60 -3.02 -0.81 9.85
C ALA A 60 -3.36 -2.29 9.68
N ILE A 61 -4.66 -2.61 9.68
CA ILE A 61 -5.14 -3.97 9.34
C ILE A 61 -5.05 -4.20 7.83
N GLU A 62 -5.12 -3.12 7.04
CA GLU A 62 -5.12 -3.16 5.59
C GLU A 62 -3.77 -2.76 5.00
N GLN A 63 -3.43 -3.31 3.83
CA GLN A 63 -2.28 -2.92 3.03
C GLN A 63 -2.65 -1.83 2.03
N CYS A 64 -1.68 -1.05 1.56
CA CYS A 64 -1.92 -0.03 0.55
C CYS A 64 -2.31 -0.68 -0.79
N PHE A 65 -3.40 -0.19 -1.40
CA PHE A 65 -3.83 -0.66 -2.71
C PHE A 65 -2.93 -0.11 -3.84
N GLY A 66 -2.56 -1.00 -4.76
CA GLY A 66 -1.75 -0.70 -5.94
C GLY A 66 -0.27 -1.09 -5.81
N ASN A 67 0.52 -0.74 -6.83
CA ASN A 67 1.94 -1.12 -6.89
C ASN A 67 2.83 -0.15 -6.10
N SER A 68 3.88 -0.69 -5.47
CA SER A 68 4.96 0.06 -4.82
C SER A 68 6.04 0.54 -5.80
N THR A 69 6.06 -0.01 -7.02
CA THR A 69 7.03 0.31 -8.05
C THR A 69 6.32 0.71 -9.34
N GLU A 70 6.83 1.74 -10.00
CA GLU A 70 6.37 2.20 -11.31
C GLU A 70 7.57 2.25 -12.26
N VAL A 71 7.35 1.83 -13.50
CA VAL A 71 8.36 1.79 -14.57
C VAL A 71 7.80 2.53 -15.77
N GLN A 72 8.60 3.41 -16.37
CA GLN A 72 8.26 4.17 -17.58
C GLN A 72 9.40 4.10 -18.60
N GLU A 73 9.03 4.29 -19.86
CA GLU A 73 9.95 4.33 -21.00
C GLU A 73 10.67 5.69 -21.08
N CYS A 74 11.96 5.66 -21.39
CA CYS A 74 12.78 6.82 -21.76
C CYS A 74 13.39 6.66 -23.14
N PHE A 75 13.62 7.79 -23.81
CA PHE A 75 14.44 7.86 -25.00
C PHE A 75 15.58 8.87 -24.81
N VAL A 76 16.82 8.38 -24.73
CA VAL A 76 18.01 9.22 -24.54
C VAL A 76 18.66 9.47 -25.89
N THR A 77 18.66 10.72 -26.33
CA THR A 77 19.38 11.13 -27.55
C THR A 77 20.81 11.55 -27.23
N LYS A 78 21.76 11.10 -28.05
CA LYS A 78 23.12 11.62 -28.08
C LYS A 78 23.09 12.94 -28.86
N THR A 79 22.70 14.02 -28.22
CA THR A 79 23.02 15.35 -28.74
C THR A 79 24.47 15.66 -28.37
N HIS A 80 25.24 16.24 -29.31
CA HIS A 80 26.61 16.71 -29.07
C HIS A 80 26.73 17.79 -27.96
N ALA A 81 25.61 18.16 -27.32
CA ALA A 81 25.54 18.89 -26.07
C ALA A 81 24.62 18.11 -25.11
N GLY A 82 25.12 17.77 -23.93
CA GLY A 82 24.51 16.83 -22.97
C GLY A 82 23.23 17.31 -22.29
N SER A 83 22.14 17.48 -23.04
CA SER A 83 20.80 17.75 -22.50
C SER A 83 19.90 16.51 -22.62
N MET A 84 19.55 15.92 -21.48
CA MET A 84 18.58 14.82 -21.35
C MET A 84 17.18 15.31 -21.74
N LEU A 85 16.69 14.97 -22.93
CA LEU A 85 15.28 15.15 -23.26
C LEU A 85 14.47 14.02 -22.62
N ASN A 86 13.79 14.33 -21.51
CA ASN A 86 12.81 13.42 -20.89
C ASN A 86 11.53 13.42 -21.72
N ILE A 87 11.45 12.56 -22.73
CA ILE A 87 10.19 12.26 -23.41
C ILE A 87 9.52 11.15 -22.60
N SER A 88 8.77 11.52 -21.57
CA SER A 88 7.94 10.60 -20.79
C SER A 88 6.68 10.28 -21.58
N PHE A 89 6.65 9.13 -22.26
CA PHE A 89 5.40 8.54 -22.72
C PHE A 89 4.76 7.87 -21.51
N THR A 90 3.65 8.42 -21.03
CA THR A 90 2.86 7.80 -19.97
C THR A 90 2.16 6.56 -20.53
N ALA A 91 2.86 5.44 -20.59
CA ALA A 91 2.25 4.13 -20.76
C ALA A 91 1.77 3.66 -19.39
N THR A 92 0.59 4.14 -18.98
CA THR A 92 -0.07 3.66 -17.77
C THR A 92 -0.53 2.23 -18.03
N ILE A 93 0.23 1.23 -17.57
CA ILE A 93 -0.28 -0.15 -17.48
C ILE A 93 -1.22 -0.19 -16.27
N GLN A 94 -2.49 0.15 -16.51
CA GLN A 94 -3.60 -0.24 -15.65
C GLN A 94 -3.99 -1.67 -16.05
N ARG A 95 -3.85 -2.63 -15.13
CA ARG A 95 -4.63 -3.86 -15.19
C ARG A 95 -6.01 -3.60 -14.61
#